data_AF-A0A932WEX7-F1
#
_entry.id   AF-A0A932WEX7-F1
#
_cell.length_a   1.000
_cell.length_b   1.000
_cell.length_c   1.000
_cell.angle_alpha   90.00
_cell.angle_beta   90.00
_cell.angle_gamma   90.00
#
_symmetry.space_group_name_H-M   'P 1'
#
loop_
_entity.id
_entity.type
_entity.pdbx_description
1 polymer ?
#
loop_
_entity_poly.entity_id
_entity_poly.type
_entity_poly.pdbx_seq_one_letter_code
_entity_poly.pdbx_strand_id
1 'polypeptide(L)'
;MVNAGLFLLGIFSGTVSGFLGIGGAIIIIPALIYFFKMTQYQAQGTSLAVLLPPIGLVAFWEYYKNGHVELKIAFIIAIGFLFGGFMGAYAVQYISGGILKRIFGVFLLIIAVDMIMD
;
A
#
# COMPACT_ATOMS: atom_id res chain seq x y z
N MET A 1 -23.62 6.33 7.70
CA MET A 1 -22.39 6.89 8.32
C MET A 1 -21.12 6.15 7.90
N VAL A 2 -21.08 4.81 7.98
CA VAL A 2 -19.90 4.00 7.60
C VAL A 2 -19.41 4.25 6.17
N ASN A 3 -20.33 4.33 5.19
CA ASN A 3 -19.97 4.52 3.78
C ASN A 3 -19.33 5.90 3.49
N ALA A 4 -19.78 6.94 4.20
CA ALA A 4 -19.19 8.28 4.08
C ALA A 4 -17.77 8.33 4.67
N GLY A 5 -17.54 7.62 5.78
CA GLY A 5 -16.21 7.49 6.38
C GLY A 5 -15.22 6.76 5.47
N LEU A 6 -15.64 5.67 4.81
CA LEU A 6 -14.81 4.95 3.83
C LEU A 6 -14.48 5.81 2.61
N PHE A 7 -15.44 6.60 2.13
CA PHE A 7 -15.23 7.52 1.01
C PHE A 7 -14.21 8.61 1.35
N LEU A 8 -14.34 9.25 2.52
CA LEU A 8 -13.38 10.25 3.00
C LEU A 8 -11.99 9.65 3.24
N LEU A 9 -11.91 8.44 3.78
CA LEU A 9 -10.66 7.71 3.92
C LEU A 9 -10.01 7.47 2.56
N GLY A 10 -10.79 7.09 1.54
CA GLY A 10 -10.32 6.89 0.17
C GLY A 10 -9.74 8.17 -0.44
N ILE A 11 -10.41 9.31 -0.28
CA ILE A 11 -9.90 10.61 -0.74
C ILE A 11 -8.58 10.94 -0.04
N PHE A 12 -8.58 10.93 1.30
CA PHE A 12 -7.42 11.32 2.08
C PHE A 12 -6.20 10.43 1.78
N SER A 13 -6.40 9.11 1.81
CA SER A 13 -5.32 8.16 1.52
C SER A 13 -4.86 8.21 0.07
N GLY A 14 -5.76 8.48 -0.88
CA GLY A 14 -5.43 8.69 -2.29
C GLY A 14 -4.56 9.94 -2.51
N THR A 15 -4.88 11.05 -1.84
CA THR A 15 -4.06 12.28 -1.91
C THR A 15 -2.66 12.04 -1.36
N VAL A 16 -2.55 11.43 -0.18
CA VAL A 16 -1.24 11.10 0.42
C VAL A 16 -0.47 10.11 -0.46
N SER A 17 -1.17 9.13 -1.03
CA SER A 17 -0.58 8.17 -1.96
C SER A 17 0.01 8.84 -3.20
N GLY A 18 -0.70 9.78 -3.81
CA GLY A 18 -0.21 10.51 -4.98
C GLY A 18 1.00 11.40 -4.67
N PHE A 19 0.99 12.02 -3.48
CA PHE A 19 2.08 12.87 -3.02
C PHE A 19 3.36 12.09 -2.70
N LEU A 20 3.25 10.96 -1.98
CA LEU A 20 4.41 10.19 -1.54
C LEU A 20 4.83 9.06 -2.51
N GLY A 21 3.94 8.64 -3.42
CA GLY A 21 4.18 7.51 -4.33
C GLY A 21 4.09 6.11 -3.67
N ILE A 22 3.80 6.03 -2.37
CA ILE A 22 3.86 4.77 -1.57
C ILE A 22 2.51 4.00 -1.57
N GLY A 23 1.48 4.52 -2.25
CA GLY A 23 0.21 3.79 -2.39
C GLY A 23 -0.80 3.97 -1.24
N GLY A 24 -0.52 4.77 -0.20
CA GLY A 24 -1.50 5.07 0.87
C GLY A 24 -1.89 3.89 1.78
N ALA A 25 -1.38 2.67 1.53
CA ALA A 25 -1.64 1.46 2.32
C ALA A 25 -1.30 1.61 3.82
N ILE A 26 -0.26 2.40 4.11
CA ILE A 26 0.20 2.73 5.46
C ILE A 26 -0.91 3.39 6.29
N ILE A 27 -1.81 4.14 5.64
CA ILE A 27 -2.95 4.82 6.28
C ILE A 27 -4.20 3.95 6.21
N ILE A 28 -4.48 3.34 5.05
CA ILE A 28 -5.70 2.56 4.82
C ILE A 28 -5.77 1.35 5.76
N ILE A 29 -4.70 0.55 5.87
CA ILE A 29 -4.74 -0.72 6.62
C ILE A 29 -5.04 -0.47 8.12
N PRO A 30 -4.32 0.41 8.84
CA PRO A 30 -4.66 0.71 10.23
C PRO A 30 -6.07 1.28 10.37
N ALA A 31 -6.50 2.15 9.46
CA ALA A 31 -7.82 2.75 9.54
C ALA A 31 -8.93 1.70 9.41
N LEU A 32 -8.82 0.77 8.46
CA LEU A 32 -9.76 -0.33 8.26
C LEU A 32 -9.83 -1.26 9.49
N ILE A 33 -8.71 -1.50 10.16
CA ILE A 33 -8.67 -2.35 11.37
C ILE A 33 -9.28 -1.62 12.57
N TYR A 34 -8.82 -0.40 12.86
CA TYR A 34 -9.16 0.27 14.11
C TYR A 34 -10.54 0.93 14.07
N PHE A 35 -10.90 1.58 12.96
CA PHE A 35 -12.14 2.32 12.82
C PHE A 35 -13.26 1.50 12.18
N PHE A 36 -12.93 0.63 11.21
CA PHE A 36 -13.91 -0.20 10.49
C PHE A 36 -13.97 -1.65 10.99
N LYS A 37 -13.16 -2.01 11.99
CA LYS A 37 -13.16 -3.32 12.66
C LYS A 37 -12.97 -4.51 11.72
N MET A 38 -12.28 -4.29 10.59
CA MET A 38 -11.93 -5.36 9.67
C MET A 38 -10.81 -6.22 10.25
N THR A 39 -10.82 -7.51 9.91
CA THR A 39 -9.68 -8.39 10.22
C THR A 39 -8.42 -7.96 9.46
N GLN A 40 -7.24 -8.34 9.95
CA GLN A 40 -5.96 -8.02 9.28
C GLN A 40 -5.94 -8.47 7.81
N TYR A 41 -6.43 -9.68 7.53
CA TYR A 41 -6.49 -10.24 6.18
C TYR A 41 -7.44 -9.45 5.27
N GLN A 42 -8.63 -9.10 5.79
CA GLN A 42 -9.60 -8.28 5.04
C GLN A 42 -9.03 -6.89 4.75
N ALA A 43 -8.43 -6.23 5.74
CA ALA A 43 -7.84 -4.91 5.56
C ALA A 43 -6.70 -4.91 4.52
N GLN A 44 -5.84 -5.93 4.52
CA GLN A 44 -4.80 -6.08 3.50
C GLN A 44 -5.37 -6.32 2.09
N GLY A 45 -6.32 -7.25 1.96
CA GLY A 45 -6.96 -7.53 0.67
C GLY A 45 -7.71 -6.32 0.10
N THR A 46 -8.49 -5.63 0.94
CA THR A 46 -9.19 -4.40 0.54
C THR A 46 -8.22 -3.28 0.18
N SER A 47 -7.12 -3.12 0.93
CA SER A 47 -6.09 -2.14 0.58
C SER A 47 -5.49 -2.44 -0.80
N LEU A 48 -5.15 -3.70 -1.11
CA LEU A 48 -4.63 -4.07 -2.44
C LEU A 48 -5.62 -3.74 -3.56
N ALA A 49 -6.91 -4.00 -3.35
CA ALA A 49 -7.97 -3.69 -4.31
C ALA A 49 -8.15 -2.18 -4.56
N VAL A 50 -7.82 -1.33 -3.58
CA VAL A 50 -7.85 0.13 -3.72
C VAL A 50 -6.56 0.67 -4.34
N LEU A 51 -5.41 0.04 -4.05
CA LEU A 51 -4.13 0.51 -4.56
C LEU A 51 -3.90 0.22 -6.04
N LEU A 52 -4.21 -1.00 -6.49
CA LEU A 52 -3.80 -1.49 -7.81
C LEU A 52 -4.59 -0.84 -8.97
N PRO A 53 -5.94 -0.98 -9.05
CA PRO A 53 -6.71 -0.48 -10.17
C PRO A 53 -6.89 1.05 -10.21
N PRO A 54 -7.43 1.74 -9.18
CA PRO A 54 -7.77 3.15 -9.33
C PRO A 54 -6.59 4.09 -9.03
N ILE A 55 -5.85 3.87 -7.93
CA ILE A 55 -4.76 4.77 -7.53
C ILE A 55 -3.53 4.56 -8.39
N GLY A 56 -3.09 3.30 -8.54
CA GLY A 56 -1.89 2.93 -9.28
C GLY A 56 -1.94 3.38 -10.73
N LEU A 57 -3.06 3.14 -11.44
CA LEU A 57 -3.20 3.53 -12.84
C LEU A 57 -3.19 5.05 -13.02
N VAL A 58 -3.96 5.79 -12.21
CA VAL A 58 -4.07 7.25 -12.35
C VAL A 58 -2.75 7.93 -11.99
N ALA A 59 -2.11 7.52 -10.89
CA ALA A 59 -0.82 8.06 -10.48
C ALA A 59 0.27 7.74 -11.53
N PHE A 60 0.37 6.48 -11.96
CA PHE A 60 1.30 6.09 -13.01
C PHE A 60 1.13 6.94 -14.27
N TRP A 61 -0.12 7.12 -14.72
CA TRP A 61 -0.41 7.90 -15.93
C TRP A 61 0.08 9.34 -15.81
N GLU A 62 -0.14 9.98 -14.66
CA GLU A 62 0.32 11.34 -14.42
C GLU A 62 1.85 11.43 -14.42
N TYR A 63 2.55 10.55 -13.71
CA TYR A 63 4.02 10.53 -13.70
C TYR A 63 4.60 10.19 -15.08
N TYR A 64 3.97 9.28 -15.82
CA TYR A 64 4.39 8.88 -17.17
C TYR A 64 4.25 10.04 -18.15
N LYS A 65 3.11 10.74 -18.12
CA LYS A 65 2.86 11.91 -18.98
C LYS A 65 3.88 13.03 -18.73
N ASN A 66 4.33 13.20 -17.48
CA ASN A 66 5.35 14.18 -17.12
C ASN A 66 6.80 13.69 -17.35
N GLY A 67 7.00 12.50 -17.93
CA GLY A 67 8.33 11.98 -18.25
C GLY A 67 9.15 11.49 -17.06
N HIS A 68 8.51 11.30 -15.89
CA HIS A 68 9.17 10.87 -14.65
C HIS A 68 9.20 9.35 -14.46
N VAL A 69 8.91 8.57 -15.50
CA VAL A 69 8.80 7.11 -15.42
C VAL A 69 9.80 6.45 -16.34
N GLU A 70 10.75 5.74 -15.76
CA GLU A 70 11.71 4.90 -16.49
C GLU A 70 11.14 3.49 -16.73
N LEU A 71 10.48 3.32 -17.89
CA LEU A 71 9.74 2.09 -18.22
C LEU A 71 10.60 0.83 -18.19
N LYS A 72 11.88 0.92 -18.59
CA LYS A 72 12.78 -0.23 -18.60
C LYS A 72 13.04 -0.76 -17.18
N ILE A 73 13.31 0.16 -16.24
CA ILE A 73 13.54 -0.18 -14.83
C ILE A 73 12.24 -0.70 -14.22
N ALA A 74 11.13 0.00 -14.48
CA ALA A 74 9.81 -0.39 -14.01
C ALA A 74 9.43 -1.82 -14.46
N PHE A 75 9.72 -2.20 -15.70
CA PHE A 75 9.42 -3.53 -16.23
C PHE A 75 10.22 -4.64 -15.54
N ILE A 76 11.52 -4.44 -15.32
CA ILE A 76 12.38 -5.41 -14.62
C ILE A 76 11.88 -5.61 -13.19
N ILE A 77 11.59 -4.52 -12.50
CA ILE A 77 11.04 -4.56 -11.13
C ILE A 77 9.67 -5.24 -11.13
N ALA A 78 8.80 -4.95 -12.10
CA ALA A 78 7.46 -5.55 -12.20
C ALA A 78 7.50 -7.07 -12.33
N ILE A 79 8.46 -7.62 -13.09
CA ILE A 79 8.64 -9.08 -13.18
C ILE A 79 9.05 -9.65 -11.82
N GLY A 80 10.05 -9.06 -11.15
CA GLY A 80 10.45 -9.49 -9.82
C GLY A 80 9.30 -9.38 -8.79
N PHE A 81 8.51 -8.32 -8.91
CA PHE A 81 7.34 -8.06 -8.07
C PHE A 81 6.23 -9.10 -8.26
N LEU A 82 6.00 -9.59 -9.48
CA LEU A 82 5.03 -10.66 -9.75
C LEU A 82 5.36 -11.91 -8.94
N PHE A 83 6.61 -12.36 -8.98
CA PHE A 83 7.05 -13.56 -8.26
C PHE A 83 7.11 -13.32 -6.75
N GLY A 84 7.77 -12.25 -6.32
CA GLY A 84 7.92 -11.93 -4.89
C GLY A 84 6.60 -11.62 -4.21
N GLY A 85 5.71 -10.88 -4.88
CA GLY A 85 4.38 -10.54 -4.40
C GLY A 85 3.47 -11.77 -4.29
N PHE A 86 3.49 -12.66 -5.28
CA PHE A 86 2.72 -13.91 -5.22
C PHE A 86 3.20 -14.82 -4.08
N MET A 87 4.53 -15.03 -3.97
CA MET A 87 5.11 -15.82 -2.88
C MET A 87 4.83 -15.20 -1.51
N GLY A 88 4.98 -13.89 -1.39
CA GLY A 88 4.70 -13.16 -0.15
C GLY A 88 3.23 -13.25 0.26
N ALA A 89 2.30 -13.04 -0.67
CA ALA A 89 0.87 -13.13 -0.41
C ALA A 89 0.44 -14.56 -0.01
N TYR A 90 1.06 -15.58 -0.59
CA TYR A 90 0.84 -16.97 -0.20
C TYR A 90 1.42 -17.26 1.19
N ALA A 91 2.67 -16.88 1.45
CA ALA A 91 3.35 -17.11 2.72
C ALA A 91 2.67 -16.41 3.90
N VAL A 92 2.11 -15.21 3.68
CA VAL A 92 1.49 -14.42 4.76
C VAL A 92 0.27 -15.08 5.38
N GLN A 93 -0.40 -16.00 4.66
CA GLN A 93 -1.57 -16.73 5.17
C GLN A 93 -1.22 -17.69 6.32
N TYR A 94 0.06 -18.05 6.47
CA TYR A 94 0.55 -18.96 7.50
C TYR A 94 1.14 -18.23 8.72
N ILE A 95 1.16 -16.90 8.71
CA ILE A 95 1.74 -16.08 9.78
C ILE A 95 0.61 -15.50 10.64
N SER A 96 0.75 -15.58 11.96
CA SER A 96 -0.26 -15.00 12.86
C SER A 96 -0.34 -13.48 12.70
N GLY A 97 -1.55 -12.92 12.79
CA GLY A 97 -1.77 -11.48 12.59
C GLY A 97 -0.96 -10.59 13.55
N GLY A 98 -0.67 -11.07 14.77
CA GLY A 98 0.18 -10.37 15.73
C GLY A 98 1.63 -10.26 15.28
N ILE A 99 2.21 -11.31 14.69
CA ILE A 99 3.55 -11.29 14.13
C ILE A 99 3.60 -10.38 12.90
N LEU A 100 2.62 -10.50 12.00
CA LEU A 100 2.53 -9.68 10.81
C LEU A 100 2.48 -8.18 11.13
N LYS A 101 1.70 -7.81 12.16
CA LYS A 101 1.63 -6.43 12.66
C LYS A 101 2.99 -5.93 13.19
N ARG A 102 3.73 -6.76 13.91
CA ARG A 102 5.07 -6.40 14.41
C ARG A 102 6.07 -6.22 13.27
N ILE A 103 6.09 -7.15 12.30
CA ILE A 103 6.95 -7.06 11.12
C ILE A 103 6.69 -5.75 10.37
N PHE A 104 5.43 -5.44 10.08
CA PHE A 104 5.05 -4.20 9.41
C PHE A 104 5.45 -2.96 10.21
N GLY A 105 5.23 -2.95 11.52
CA GLY A 105 5.62 -1.82 12.39
C GLY A 105 7.13 -1.58 12.43
N VAL A 106 7.94 -2.64 12.56
CA VAL A 106 9.41 -2.52 12.55
C VAL A 106 9.91 -2.02 11.19
N PHE A 107 9.36 -2.53 10.10
CA PHE A 107 9.69 -2.08 8.75
C PHE A 107 9.41 -0.58 8.55
N LEU A 108 8.25 -0.10 8.99
CA LEU A 108 7.93 1.33 8.92
C LEU A 108 8.87 2.18 9.77
N LEU A 109 9.27 1.69 10.94
CA LEU A 109 10.20 2.42 11.82
C LEU A 109 11.58 2.56 11.17
N ILE A 110 12.07 1.50 10.51
CA ILE A 110 13.34 1.54 9.76
C ILE A 110 13.27 2.60 8.66
N ILE A 111 12.22 2.58 7.82
CA ILE A 111 12.05 3.58 6.76
C ILE A 111 11.97 4.99 7.33
N ALA A 112 11.22 5.18 8.41
CA ALA A 112 11.08 6.50 9.01
C ALA A 112 12.41 7.05 9.52
N VAL A 113 13.25 6.20 10.11
CA VAL A 113 14.59 6.57 10.57
C VAL A 113 15.51 6.89 9.39
N ASP A 114 15.53 6.05 8.36
CA ASP A 114 16.30 6.24 7.13
C ASP A 114 15.98 7.59 6.47
N MET A 115 14.69 7.87 6.23
CA MET A 115 14.23 9.12 5.61
C MET A 115 14.53 10.39 6.41
N ILE A 116 14.76 10.30 7.72
CA ILE A 116 15.10 11.46 8.57
C ILE A 116 16.62 11.71 8.57
N MET A 117 17.41 10.66 8.37
CA MET A 117 18.86 10.73 8.45
C MET A 117 19.54 10.98 7.11
N ASP A 118 18.87 10.67 6.00
CA ASP A 118 19.25 11.06 4.63
C ASP A 118 18.97 12.55 4.35
#